data_AF-A0A6A5A736-F1
#
_entry.id   AF-A0A6A5A736-F1
#
_cell.length_a   1.000
_cell.length_b   1.000
_cell.length_c   1.000
_cell.angle_alpha   90.00
_cell.angle_beta   90.00
_cell.angle_gamma   90.00
#
_symmetry.space_group_name_H-M   'P 1'
#
loop_
_entity.id
_entity.type
_entity.pdbx_description
1 polymer ?
#
loop_
_entity_poly.entity_id
_entity_poly.type
_entity_poly.pdbx_seq_one_letter_code
_entity_poly.pdbx_strand_id
1 'polypeptide(L)'
;MGKRPVVDIREGYAAALALAERPGKHCSMSAFPSFVHPGLCIDGIEEELAWPLPSGQARDIVSHLASRTSQHIQVVDDSCCVHASALTFENPAWNTLVASLVSGEVRRQLGLTEFELTAALSHLVIDTKQASSAATVTPPRAPASSFATMVVAMPSYHEGGQLVVRLARSRHSFETSGKSVANMSLPHYCAF
;
A
#
# COMPACT_ATOMS: atom_id res chain seq x y z
N MET A 1 -14.88 -25.65 -49.35
CA MET A 1 -14.34 -26.20 -48.08
C MET A 1 -12.95 -25.61 -47.86
N GLY A 2 -12.85 -24.54 -47.07
CA GLY A 2 -11.55 -23.95 -46.72
C GLY A 2 -10.86 -24.81 -45.67
N LYS A 3 -9.64 -25.27 -45.94
CA LYS A 3 -8.83 -26.01 -44.97
C LYS A 3 -8.61 -25.11 -43.75
N ARG A 4 -8.98 -25.57 -42.56
CA ARG A 4 -8.59 -24.92 -41.30
C ARG A 4 -7.06 -24.84 -41.27
N PRO A 5 -6.47 -23.67 -41.01
CA PRO A 5 -5.02 -23.56 -40.91
C PRO A 5 -4.54 -24.47 -39.78
N VAL A 6 -3.57 -25.33 -40.10
CA VAL A 6 -2.86 -26.13 -39.10
C VAL A 6 -1.99 -25.14 -38.34
N VAL A 7 -2.48 -24.70 -37.18
CA VAL A 7 -1.68 -23.88 -36.26
C VAL A 7 -0.57 -24.79 -35.76
N ASP A 8 0.68 -24.46 -36.07
CA ASP A 8 1.83 -25.14 -35.48
C ASP A 8 1.75 -24.91 -33.97
N ILE A 9 1.49 -26.00 -33.23
CA ILE A 9 1.34 -25.97 -31.78
C ILE A 9 2.60 -25.39 -31.12
N ARG A 10 3.78 -25.53 -31.74
CA ARG A 10 5.02 -24.97 -31.22
C ARG A 10 5.06 -23.44 -31.35
N GLU A 11 4.62 -22.90 -32.49
CA GLU A 11 4.48 -21.45 -32.67
C GLU A 11 3.40 -20.89 -31.75
N GLY A 12 2.26 -21.56 -31.65
CA GLY A 12 1.19 -21.18 -30.72
C GLY A 12 1.62 -21.21 -29.26
N TYR A 13 2.39 -22.22 -28.87
CA TYR A 13 2.98 -22.34 -27.52
C TYR A 13 4.03 -21.26 -27.26
N ALA A 14 4.94 -21.00 -28.21
CA ALA A 14 5.95 -19.96 -28.08
C ALA A 14 5.32 -18.56 -27.99
N ALA A 15 4.29 -18.28 -28.79
CA ALA A 15 3.54 -17.03 -28.71
C ALA A 15 2.80 -16.88 -27.37
N ALA A 16 2.18 -17.95 -26.87
CA ALA A 16 1.55 -17.96 -25.56
C ALA A 16 2.56 -17.80 -24.42
N LEU A 17 3.75 -18.39 -24.55
CA LEU A 17 4.83 -18.26 -23.57
C LEU A 17 5.41 -16.84 -23.58
N ALA A 18 5.59 -16.23 -24.75
CA ALA A 18 6.01 -14.84 -24.88
C ALA A 18 4.97 -13.86 -24.29
N LEU A 19 3.67 -14.17 -24.39
CA LEU A 19 2.60 -13.43 -23.70
C LEU A 19 2.58 -13.70 -22.19
N ALA A 20 3.01 -14.87 -21.76
CA ALA A 20 3.09 -15.26 -20.35
C ALA A 20 4.35 -14.72 -19.65
N GLU A 21 5.44 -14.51 -20.39
CA GLU A 21 6.64 -13.82 -19.94
C GLU A 21 6.31 -12.35 -19.68
N ARG A 22 6.01 -12.05 -18.42
CA ARG A 22 5.83 -10.68 -17.96
C ARG A 22 7.23 -10.10 -17.69
N PRO A 23 7.68 -9.09 -18.44
CA PRO A 23 9.00 -8.47 -18.22
C PRO A 23 9.07 -7.69 -16.90
N GLY A 24 7.93 -7.45 -16.25
CA GLY A 24 7.83 -6.76 -14.98
C GLY A 24 8.06 -7.64 -13.75
N LYS A 25 8.48 -7.01 -12.66
CA LYS A 25 8.51 -7.63 -11.34
C LYS A 25 7.08 -7.80 -10.82
N HIS A 26 6.84 -8.86 -10.05
CA HIS A 26 5.60 -9.04 -9.31
C HIS A 26 5.44 -8.09 -8.11
N CYS A 27 6.53 -7.43 -7.72
CA CYS A 27 6.55 -6.52 -6.59
C CYS A 27 7.53 -5.38 -6.88
N SER A 28 7.09 -4.14 -6.66
CA SER A 28 7.87 -2.92 -6.77
C SER A 28 8.00 -2.29 -5.39
N MET A 29 9.22 -2.08 -4.93
CA MET A 29 9.51 -1.67 -3.56
C MET A 29 10.63 -0.63 -3.56
N SER A 30 10.42 0.50 -2.91
CA SER A 30 11.44 1.54 -2.74
C SER A 30 11.02 2.55 -1.67
N ALA A 31 11.96 3.39 -1.24
CA ALA A 31 11.64 4.66 -0.60
C ALA A 31 11.04 5.64 -1.62
N PHE A 32 10.23 6.58 -1.13
CA PHE A 32 9.84 7.76 -1.89
C PHE A 32 11.08 8.62 -2.24
N PRO A 33 11.06 9.36 -3.36
CA PRO A 33 12.20 10.19 -3.77
C PRO A 33 12.43 11.39 -2.84
N SER A 34 11.39 11.84 -2.15
CA SER A 34 11.41 12.91 -1.16
C SER A 34 10.24 12.75 -0.20
N PHE A 35 10.27 13.45 0.93
CA PHE A 35 9.13 13.54 1.84
C PHE A 35 8.33 14.81 1.55
N VAL A 36 7.04 14.63 1.26
CA VAL A 36 6.04 15.70 1.21
C VAL A 36 5.05 15.41 2.32
N HIS A 37 4.81 16.37 3.21
CA HIS A 37 3.85 16.19 4.29
C HIS A 37 2.45 15.98 3.70
N PRO A 38 1.74 14.89 4.02
CA PRO A 38 0.44 14.60 3.38
C PRO A 38 -0.69 15.51 3.86
N GLY A 39 -0.56 16.12 5.04
CA GLY A 39 -1.67 16.76 5.74
C GLY A 39 -2.83 15.80 5.93
N LEU A 40 -2.55 14.60 6.44
CA LEU A 40 -3.53 13.54 6.56
C LEU A 40 -4.40 13.79 7.80
N CYS A 41 -5.69 14.03 7.57
CA CYS A 41 -6.70 14.24 8.60
C CYS A 41 -7.64 13.02 8.67
N ILE A 42 -8.10 12.71 9.89
CA ILE A 42 -9.06 11.64 10.16
C ILE A 42 -10.34 12.28 10.69
N ASP A 43 -11.50 11.93 10.13
CA ASP A 43 -12.79 12.44 10.60
C ASP A 43 -12.97 12.19 12.10
N GLY A 44 -13.10 13.27 12.86
CA GLY A 44 -13.25 13.21 14.32
C GLY A 44 -11.96 13.41 15.11
N ILE A 45 -10.81 13.49 14.45
CA ILE A 45 -9.56 13.97 15.03
C ILE A 45 -9.36 15.40 14.54
N GLU A 46 -9.15 16.33 15.47
CA GLU A 46 -9.10 17.77 15.14
C GLU A 46 -7.80 18.18 14.43
N GLU A 47 -6.70 17.50 14.72
CA GLU A 47 -5.38 17.82 14.18
C GLU A 47 -4.95 16.83 13.08
N GLU A 48 -4.14 17.30 12.14
CA GLU A 48 -3.47 16.45 11.17
C GLU A 48 -2.48 15.48 11.85
N LEU A 49 -2.27 14.33 11.24
CA LEU A 49 -1.28 13.37 11.71
C LEU A 49 0.12 13.94 11.53
N ALA A 50 0.93 13.89 12.59
CA ALA A 50 2.32 14.28 12.53
C ALA A 50 3.19 13.16 11.94
N TRP A 51 4.29 13.54 11.29
CA TRP A 51 5.26 12.60 10.73
C TRP A 51 6.70 13.01 11.10
N PRO A 52 7.53 12.08 11.62
CA PRO A 52 7.21 10.70 11.94
C PRO A 52 6.14 10.55 13.03
N LEU A 53 5.24 9.58 12.88
CA LEU A 53 4.09 9.42 13.77
C LEU A 53 4.56 9.05 15.20
N PRO A 54 4.33 9.92 16.20
CA PRO A 54 4.70 9.62 17.57
C PRO A 54 3.82 8.52 18.16
N SER A 55 4.42 7.63 18.97
CA SER A 55 3.68 6.53 19.61
C SER A 55 2.55 7.01 20.54
N GLY A 56 2.71 8.18 21.18
CA GLY A 56 1.65 8.82 21.96
C GLY A 56 0.44 9.17 21.09
N GLN A 57 0.68 9.94 20.01
CA GLN A 57 -0.36 10.32 19.05
C GLN A 57 -1.07 9.09 18.46
N ALA A 58 -0.33 8.03 18.11
CA ALA A 58 -0.92 6.80 17.59
C ALA A 58 -1.89 6.13 18.58
N ARG A 59 -1.52 6.02 19.87
CA ARG A 59 -2.38 5.46 20.91
C ARG A 59 -3.59 6.34 21.20
N ASP A 60 -3.40 7.65 21.20
CA ASP A 60 -4.48 8.61 21.43
C ASP A 60 -5.51 8.54 20.29
N ILE A 61 -5.07 8.43 19.03
CA ILE A 61 -5.95 8.21 17.88
C ILE A 61 -6.74 6.91 18.06
N VAL A 62 -6.07 5.78 18.29
CA VAL A 62 -6.75 4.48 18.46
C VAL A 62 -7.77 4.54 19.60
N SER A 63 -7.39 5.12 20.74
CA SER A 63 -8.26 5.27 21.92
C SER A 63 -9.47 6.17 21.64
N HIS A 64 -9.26 7.28 20.94
CA HIS A 64 -10.34 8.19 20.55
C HIS A 64 -11.32 7.50 19.59
N LEU A 65 -10.79 6.82 18.57
CA LEU A 65 -11.60 6.11 17.59
C LEU A 65 -12.34 4.90 18.19
N ALA A 66 -11.79 4.24 19.22
CA ALA A 66 -12.46 3.14 19.92
C ALA A 66 -13.79 3.57 20.55
N SER A 67 -13.89 4.83 20.99
CA SER A 67 -15.11 5.41 21.56
C SER A 67 -16.17 5.78 20.51
N ARG A 68 -15.81 5.74 19.22
CA ARG A 68 -16.68 6.12 18.10
C ARG A 68 -17.15 4.90 17.32
N THR A 69 -18.45 4.70 17.26
CA THR A 69 -19.04 3.74 16.33
C THR A 69 -19.26 4.40 14.98
N SER A 70 -18.49 4.00 13.96
CA SER A 70 -18.70 4.42 12.56
C SER A 70 -18.54 3.22 11.63
N GLN A 71 -19.35 3.14 10.57
CA GLN A 71 -19.22 2.08 9.57
C GLN A 71 -17.90 2.15 8.78
N HIS A 72 -17.20 3.28 8.86
CA HIS A 72 -15.95 3.54 8.15
C HIS A 72 -14.71 3.37 9.03
N ILE A 73 -14.88 3.01 10.31
CA ILE A 73 -13.80 2.86 11.27
C ILE A 73 -13.96 1.51 11.97
N GLN A 74 -12.93 0.67 11.87
CA GLN A 74 -12.83 -0.56 12.61
C GLN A 74 -11.73 -0.39 13.67
N VAL A 75 -12.04 -0.63 14.93
CA VAL A 75 -11.06 -0.70 16.02
C VAL A 75 -11.09 -2.09 16.62
N VAL A 76 -9.92 -2.69 16.79
CA VAL A 76 -9.74 -4.02 17.37
C VAL A 76 -8.53 -3.98 18.27
N ASP A 77 -8.75 -4.10 19.58
CA ASP A 77 -7.75 -3.82 20.62
C ASP A 77 -7.03 -2.47 20.36
N ASP A 78 -5.69 -2.50 20.32
CA ASP A 78 -4.81 -1.34 20.11
C ASP A 78 -4.49 -1.06 18.63
N SER A 79 -5.36 -1.47 17.71
CA SER A 79 -5.25 -1.13 16.28
C SER A 79 -6.54 -0.57 15.72
N CYS A 80 -6.43 0.32 14.75
CA CYS A 80 -7.56 0.80 13.96
C CYS A 80 -7.31 0.71 12.45
N CYS A 81 -8.40 0.50 11.70
CA CYS A 81 -8.46 0.63 10.26
C CYS A 81 -9.52 1.67 9.91
N VAL A 82 -9.11 2.75 9.23
CA VAL A 82 -9.98 3.86 8.83
C VAL A 82 -10.13 3.84 7.33
N HIS A 83 -11.36 3.70 6.84
CA HIS A 83 -11.66 3.71 5.41
C HIS A 83 -11.39 5.08 4.79
N ALA A 84 -11.03 5.12 3.50
CA ALA A 84 -10.70 6.35 2.77
C ALA A 84 -11.78 7.45 2.81
N SER A 85 -13.05 7.08 3.00
CA SER A 85 -14.16 8.05 3.10
C SER A 85 -14.13 8.90 4.39
N ALA A 86 -13.34 8.50 5.39
CA ALA A 86 -13.14 9.22 6.64
C ALA A 86 -11.72 9.84 6.72
N LEU A 87 -11.03 9.95 5.58
CA LEU A 87 -9.67 10.44 5.46
C LEU A 87 -9.60 11.56 4.43
N THR A 88 -8.87 12.63 4.77
CA THR A 88 -8.61 13.74 3.84
C THR A 88 -7.12 14.05 3.80
N PHE A 89 -6.61 14.36 2.60
CA PHE A 89 -5.27 14.91 2.43
C PHE A 89 -5.38 16.41 2.15
N GLU A 90 -4.87 17.23 3.06
CA GLU A 90 -4.91 18.69 2.93
C GLU A 90 -3.79 19.23 2.04
N ASN A 91 -2.70 18.47 1.84
CA ASN A 91 -1.62 18.87 0.95
C ASN A 91 -1.76 18.22 -0.44
N PRO A 92 -2.18 18.95 -1.49
CA PRO A 92 -2.32 18.38 -2.83
C PRO A 92 -0.99 17.92 -3.45
N ALA A 93 0.15 18.45 -2.99
CA ALA A 93 1.46 18.01 -3.48
C ALA A 93 1.76 16.54 -3.15
N TRP A 94 1.16 16.01 -2.07
CA TRP A 94 1.22 14.58 -1.76
C TRP A 94 0.54 13.74 -2.82
N ASN A 95 -0.67 14.14 -3.23
CA ASN A 95 -1.42 13.44 -4.28
C ASN A 95 -0.66 13.46 -5.61
N THR A 96 -0.05 14.60 -5.95
CA THR A 96 0.82 14.71 -7.13
C THR A 96 2.02 13.77 -7.03
N LEU A 97 2.71 13.73 -5.89
CA LEU A 97 3.87 12.86 -5.68
C LEU A 97 3.51 11.38 -5.84
N VAL A 98 2.41 10.94 -5.23
CA VAL A 98 1.93 9.56 -5.33
C VAL A 98 1.53 9.24 -6.77
N ALA A 99 0.80 10.14 -7.46
CA ALA A 99 0.41 9.93 -8.85
C ALA A 99 1.62 9.83 -9.79
N SER A 100 2.63 10.68 -9.62
CA SER A 100 3.89 10.62 -10.38
C SER A 100 4.67 9.34 -10.11
N LEU A 101 4.73 8.89 -8.85
CA LEU A 101 5.37 7.63 -8.48
C LEU A 101 4.67 6.42 -9.13
N VAL A 102 3.34 6.40 -9.11
CA VAL A 102 2.53 5.31 -9.65
C VAL A 102 2.63 5.24 -11.17
N SER A 103 2.46 6.38 -11.85
CA SER A 103 2.49 6.48 -13.31
C SER A 103 3.89 6.30 -13.91
N GLY A 104 4.94 6.53 -13.13
CA GLY A 104 6.34 6.36 -13.52
C GLY A 104 6.94 5.05 -13.02
N GLU A 105 7.54 5.10 -11.84
CA GLU A 105 8.41 4.03 -11.35
C GLU A 105 7.66 2.73 -11.03
N VAL A 106 6.49 2.81 -10.41
CA VAL A 106 5.69 1.61 -10.11
C VAL A 106 5.23 0.95 -11.41
N ARG A 107 4.65 1.70 -12.33
CA ARG A 107 4.24 1.22 -13.66
C ARG A 107 5.39 0.53 -14.39
N ARG A 108 6.57 1.14 -14.40
CA ARG A 108 7.77 0.61 -15.05
C ARG A 108 8.24 -0.68 -14.40
N GLN A 109 8.35 -0.71 -13.06
CA GLN A 109 8.81 -1.90 -12.34
C GLN A 109 7.85 -3.08 -12.47
N LEU A 110 6.54 -2.83 -12.52
CA LEU A 110 5.53 -3.86 -12.72
C LEU A 110 5.39 -4.30 -14.20
N GLY A 111 6.12 -3.68 -15.13
CA GLY A 111 6.05 -4.02 -16.56
C GLY A 111 4.72 -3.64 -17.21
N LEU A 112 4.02 -2.62 -16.68
CA LEU A 112 2.70 -2.16 -17.13
C LEU A 112 2.82 -0.91 -18.00
N THR A 113 3.89 -0.81 -18.79
CA THR A 113 4.21 0.39 -19.58
C THR A 113 3.18 0.69 -20.67
N GLU A 114 2.28 -0.23 -21.00
CA GLU A 114 1.20 -0.01 -21.98
C GLU A 114 -0.10 0.50 -21.35
N PHE A 115 -0.21 0.51 -20.02
CA PHE A 115 -1.44 0.89 -19.31
C PHE A 115 -1.25 2.19 -18.52
N GLU A 116 -2.29 3.02 -18.48
CA GLU A 116 -2.36 4.13 -17.53
C GLU A 116 -2.73 3.59 -16.15
N LEU A 117 -1.93 3.95 -15.14
CA LEU A 117 -2.15 3.54 -13.77
C LEU A 117 -2.53 4.75 -12.92
N THR A 118 -3.58 4.59 -12.13
CA THR A 118 -3.99 5.54 -11.09
C THR A 118 -4.05 4.82 -9.75
N ALA A 119 -3.86 5.57 -8.67
CA ALA A 119 -4.01 5.07 -7.31
C ALA A 119 -5.21 5.74 -6.64
N ALA A 120 -5.94 4.94 -5.87
CA ALA A 120 -7.00 5.41 -4.99
C ALA A 120 -6.67 4.99 -3.57
N LEU A 121 -6.85 5.90 -2.61
CA LEU A 121 -6.72 5.56 -1.19
C LEU A 121 -7.80 4.54 -0.84
N SER A 122 -7.40 3.45 -0.19
CA SER A 122 -8.34 2.45 0.31
C SER A 122 -8.64 2.66 1.80
N HIS A 123 -7.59 2.73 2.62
CA HIS A 123 -7.71 2.85 4.06
C HIS A 123 -6.36 3.24 4.68
N LEU A 124 -6.41 3.69 5.94
CA LEU A 124 -5.28 3.86 6.84
C LEU A 124 -5.33 2.78 7.91
N VAL A 125 -4.19 2.14 8.18
CA VAL A 125 -4.02 1.25 9.33
C VAL A 125 -3.06 1.91 10.32
N ILE A 126 -3.46 1.97 11.59
CA ILE A 126 -2.57 2.28 12.70
C ILE A 126 -2.59 1.06 13.60
N ASP A 127 -1.41 0.47 13.78
CA ASP A 127 -1.24 -0.68 14.67
C ASP A 127 -0.26 -0.33 15.79
N THR A 128 -0.76 -0.31 17.02
CA THR A 128 0.06 -0.07 18.22
C THR A 128 0.19 -1.31 19.09
N LYS A 129 -0.24 -2.48 18.57
CA LYS A 129 -0.20 -3.75 19.30
C LYS A 129 1.21 -4.20 19.62
N GLN A 130 1.30 -4.93 20.72
CA GLN A 130 2.44 -5.79 21.00
C GLN A 130 2.31 -7.11 20.23
N ALA A 131 3.44 -7.76 19.94
CA ALA A 131 3.55 -8.96 19.10
C ALA A 131 2.67 -10.17 19.53
N SER A 132 2.01 -10.12 20.69
CA SER A 132 1.18 -11.19 21.26
C SER A 132 -0.31 -11.11 20.94
N SER A 133 -0.83 -10.04 20.33
CA SER A 133 -2.26 -9.97 19.97
C SER A 133 -2.55 -10.72 18.66
N ALA A 134 -3.52 -11.64 18.71
CA ALA A 134 -3.96 -12.42 17.55
C ALA A 134 -5.05 -11.73 16.72
N ALA A 135 -5.64 -10.65 17.25
CA ALA A 135 -6.70 -9.93 16.57
C ALA A 135 -6.07 -8.93 15.61
N THR A 136 -6.54 -8.87 14.35
CA THR A 136 -6.04 -7.93 13.35
C THR A 136 -7.20 -7.16 12.77
N VAL A 137 -6.99 -5.88 12.47
CA VAL A 137 -7.95 -5.13 11.65
C VAL A 137 -7.99 -5.75 10.26
N THR A 138 -9.18 -5.84 9.69
CA THR A 138 -9.35 -6.43 8.36
C THR A 138 -9.42 -5.29 7.36
N PRO A 139 -8.45 -5.15 6.45
CA PRO A 139 -8.53 -4.12 5.44
C PRO A 139 -9.78 -4.32 4.58
N PRO A 140 -10.46 -3.25 4.16
CA PRO A 140 -11.59 -3.33 3.26
C PRO A 140 -11.19 -4.04 1.96
N ARG A 141 -12.14 -4.76 1.36
CA ARG A 141 -11.91 -5.44 0.08
C ARG A 141 -11.59 -4.40 -0.99
N ALA A 142 -10.52 -4.65 -1.75
CA ALA A 142 -10.19 -3.80 -2.89
C ALA A 142 -11.38 -3.77 -3.88
N PRO A 143 -11.68 -2.60 -4.50
CA PRO A 143 -12.68 -2.50 -5.56
C PRO A 143 -12.41 -3.49 -6.69
N ALA A 144 -13.46 -3.95 -7.38
CA ALA A 144 -13.32 -4.89 -8.50
C ALA A 144 -12.50 -4.33 -9.68
N SER A 145 -12.37 -3.00 -9.77
CA SER A 145 -11.54 -2.30 -10.75
C SER A 145 -10.05 -2.27 -10.38
N SER A 146 -9.68 -2.66 -9.16
CA SER A 146 -8.29 -2.71 -8.71
C SER A 146 -7.62 -4.02 -9.12
N PHE A 147 -6.42 -3.92 -9.68
CA PHE A 147 -5.62 -5.08 -10.09
C PHE A 147 -4.40 -5.33 -9.19
N ALA A 148 -4.02 -4.35 -8.37
CA ALA A 148 -2.85 -4.37 -7.50
C ALA A 148 -3.12 -3.58 -6.21
N THR A 149 -2.30 -3.83 -5.19
CA THR A 149 -2.29 -3.10 -3.92
C THR A 149 -0.96 -2.40 -3.74
N MET A 150 -0.97 -1.14 -3.30
CA MET A 150 0.22 -0.42 -2.88
C MET A 150 0.10 -0.06 -1.41
N VAL A 151 1.00 -0.60 -0.59
CA VAL A 151 1.16 -0.25 0.82
C VAL A 151 2.18 0.87 0.91
N VAL A 152 1.83 1.96 1.59
CA VAL A 152 2.75 3.05 1.93
C VAL A 152 3.00 3.02 3.42
N ALA A 153 4.21 2.63 3.81
CA ALA A 153 4.69 2.70 5.18
C ALA A 153 5.19 4.13 5.45
N MET A 154 4.40 4.88 6.21
CA MET A 154 4.75 6.22 6.62
C MET A 154 5.81 6.19 7.75
N PRO A 155 6.66 7.23 7.88
CA PRO A 155 7.67 7.28 8.92
C PRO A 155 7.05 7.17 10.32
N SER A 156 7.49 6.20 11.11
CA SER A 156 7.06 6.02 12.50
C SER A 156 8.09 5.19 13.26
N TYR A 157 8.20 5.41 14.56
CA TYR A 157 9.05 4.55 15.39
C TYR A 157 8.28 3.28 15.78
N HIS A 158 8.76 2.13 15.32
CA HIS A 158 8.23 0.82 15.67
C HIS A 158 9.32 -0.26 15.62
N GLU A 159 9.09 -1.37 16.30
CA GLU A 159 9.88 -2.60 16.22
C GLU A 159 9.02 -3.69 15.59
N GLY A 160 9.53 -4.41 14.59
CA GLY A 160 8.74 -5.38 13.82
C GLY A 160 7.90 -4.74 12.73
N GLY A 161 6.68 -5.21 12.46
CA GLY A 161 5.84 -4.65 11.39
C GLY A 161 6.35 -4.93 9.96
N GLN A 162 7.18 -5.97 9.80
CA GLN A 162 7.71 -6.38 8.50
C GLN A 162 6.58 -6.68 7.51
N LEU A 163 6.58 -5.98 6.37
CA LEU A 163 5.64 -6.27 5.30
C LEU A 163 6.15 -7.46 4.50
N VAL A 164 5.35 -8.53 4.42
CA VAL A 164 5.71 -9.76 3.71
C VAL A 164 4.72 -10.00 2.57
N VAL A 165 5.20 -9.87 1.33
CA VAL A 165 4.44 -10.19 0.11
C VAL A 165 4.78 -11.61 -0.31
N ARG A 166 3.76 -12.46 -0.46
CA ARG A 166 3.90 -13.85 -0.92
C ARG A 166 3.09 -14.06 -2.19
N LEU A 167 3.77 -14.46 -3.25
CA LEU A 167 3.13 -14.84 -4.51
C LEU A 167 3.67 -16.22 -4.93
N ALA A 168 2.79 -17.22 -4.92
CA ALA A 168 3.17 -18.62 -5.16
C ALA A 168 4.36 -19.06 -4.29
N ARG A 169 5.54 -19.29 -4.90
CA ARG A 169 6.78 -19.70 -4.20
C ARG A 169 7.69 -18.53 -3.85
N SER A 170 7.39 -17.33 -4.33
CA SER A 170 8.18 -16.13 -4.07
C SER A 170 7.73 -15.46 -2.77
N ARG A 171 8.71 -15.04 -1.96
CA ARG A 171 8.51 -14.28 -0.73
C ARG A 171 9.41 -13.06 -0.76
N HIS A 172 8.80 -11.88 -0.65
CA HIS A 172 9.50 -10.61 -0.48
C HIS A 172 9.16 -10.09 0.91
N SER A 173 10.18 -9.69 1.67
CA SER A 173 10.02 -9.13 3.01
C SER A 173 10.63 -7.74 3.05
N PHE A 174 9.95 -6.83 3.72
CA PHE A 174 10.32 -5.43 3.81
C PHE A 174 10.33 -4.95 5.25
N GLU A 175 11.50 -4.52 5.70
CA GLU A 175 11.70 -4.02 7.05
C GLU A 175 11.60 -2.50 7.06
N THR A 176 10.50 -1.98 7.62
CA THR A 176 10.29 -0.54 7.81
C THR A 176 10.67 -0.08 9.21
N SER A 177 11.04 -1.03 10.07
CA SER A 177 11.29 -0.78 11.49
C SER A 177 12.69 -0.29 11.78
N GLY A 178 12.87 0.21 13.00
CA GLY A 178 14.16 0.65 13.51
C GLY A 178 14.45 2.15 13.36
N LYS A 179 15.49 2.60 14.07
CA LYS A 179 15.87 4.02 14.21
C LYS A 179 16.74 4.55 13.07
N SER A 180 16.81 3.84 11.95
CA SER A 180 17.62 4.29 10.82
C SER A 180 17.06 5.63 10.30
N VAL A 181 17.96 6.58 10.03
CA VAL A 181 17.59 7.88 9.48
C VAL A 181 16.76 7.71 8.20
N ALA A 182 17.07 6.71 7.36
CA ALA A 182 16.30 6.44 6.15
C ALA A 182 14.82 6.09 6.44
N ASN A 183 14.57 5.21 7.41
CA ASN A 183 13.22 4.74 7.78
C ASN A 183 12.40 5.84 8.47
N MET A 184 13.08 6.76 9.15
CA MET A 184 12.46 7.88 9.84
C MET A 184 12.33 9.14 8.97
N SER A 185 12.94 9.20 7.78
CA SER A 185 12.94 10.42 6.95
C SER A 185 12.03 10.33 5.73
N LEU A 186 11.84 9.13 5.17
CA LEU A 186 11.11 8.93 3.94
C LEU A 186 10.04 7.86 4.09
N PRO A 187 8.83 8.07 3.55
CA PRO A 187 7.88 7.01 3.37
C PRO A 187 8.46 5.94 2.44
N HIS A 188 8.07 4.71 2.67
CA HIS A 188 8.42 3.59 1.80
C HIS A 188 7.17 2.99 1.20
N TYR A 189 7.25 2.48 -0.01
CA TYR A 189 6.13 1.81 -0.66
C TYR A 189 6.48 0.39 -1.08
N CYS A 190 5.44 -0.41 -1.18
CA CYS A 190 5.46 -1.74 -1.74
C CYS A 190 4.18 -1.96 -2.56
N ALA A 191 4.31 -2.06 -3.87
CA ALA A 191 3.23 -2.33 -4.81
C ALA A 191 3.31 -3.77 -5.34
N PHE A 192 2.20 -4.50 -5.36
CA PHE A 192 2.11 -5.90 -5.75
C PHE A 192 0.72 -6.31 -6.26
#